data_AF-A0A5N6GQQ4-F1
#
_entry.id   AF-A0A5N6GQQ4-F1
#
_cell.length_a   1.000
_cell.length_b   1.000
_cell.length_c   1.000
_cell.angle_alpha   90.00
_cell.angle_beta   90.00
_cell.angle_gamma   90.00
#
_symmetry.space_group_name_H-M   'P 1'
#
loop_
_entity.id
_entity.type
_entity.pdbx_description
1 polymer ?
#
loop_
_entity_poly.entity_id
_entity_poly.type
_entity_poly.pdbx_seq_one_letter_code
_entity_poly.pdbx_strand_id
1 'polypeptide(L)' 'MDFGPMLGRPKFVSFPCMEADEVAIILPRQRCSSEEKLEIMVMLRRDDLESLENDSMWRNLISEDDN' A
#
# COMPACT_ATOMS: atom_id res chain seq x y z
N MET A 1 5.59 17.46 -4.79
CA MET A 1 6.99 17.51 -5.22
C MET A 1 7.04 16.93 -6.62
N ASP A 2 7.52 17.72 -7.58
CA ASP A 2 7.58 17.43 -9.01
C ASP A 2 9.02 17.25 -9.52
N PHE A 3 10.03 17.50 -8.67
CA PHE A 3 11.47 17.29 -8.99
C PHE A 3 11.92 17.96 -10.30
N GLY A 4 11.23 19.01 -10.74
CA GLY A 4 11.44 19.71 -12.01
C GLY A 4 10.39 19.39 -13.08
N PRO A 5 10.38 20.14 -14.19
CA PRO A 5 9.25 20.11 -15.14
C PRO A 5 9.18 18.87 -16.04
N MET A 6 10.23 18.05 -16.11
CA MET A 6 10.36 17.00 -17.13
C MET A 6 9.80 15.63 -16.70
N LEU A 7 9.71 15.36 -15.40
CA LEU A 7 9.37 14.03 -14.86
C LEU A 7 7.92 13.93 -14.38
N GLY A 8 7.24 15.07 -14.23
CA GLY A 8 5.90 15.13 -13.68
C GLY A 8 5.86 14.82 -12.18
N ARG A 9 4.70 14.39 -11.67
CA ARG A 9 4.51 14.05 -10.25
C ARG A 9 4.60 12.54 -10.07
N PRO A 10 5.17 12.04 -8.96
CA PRO A 10 5.16 10.62 -8.66
C PRO A 10 3.74 10.07 -8.62
N LYS A 11 3.49 9.01 -9.38
CA LYS A 11 2.22 8.28 -9.36
C LYS A 11 2.08 7.48 -8.06
N PHE A 12 3.17 6.84 -7.62
CA PHE A 12 3.25 6.07 -6.39
C PHE A 12 4.49 6.44 -5.58
N VAL A 13 4.41 6.26 -4.27
CA VAL A 13 5.54 6.37 -3.34
C VAL A 13 5.49 5.18 -2.41
N SER A 14 6.45 4.27 -2.53
CA SER A 14 6.58 3.10 -1.68
C SER A 14 7.84 3.19 -0.83
N PHE A 15 7.88 2.37 0.22
CA PHE A 15 9.11 2.15 0.96
C PHE A 15 9.98 1.11 0.22
N PRO A 16 11.32 1.25 0.27
CA PRO A 16 12.21 0.21 -0.22
C PRO A 16 12.04 -1.07 0.62
N CYS A 17 12.57 -2.20 0.11
CA CYS A 17 12.55 -3.49 0.81
C CYS A 17 13.00 -3.32 2.28
N MET A 18 12.07 -3.62 3.19
CA MET A 18 12.21 -3.44 4.63
C MET A 18 11.66 -4.70 5.30
N GLU A 19 12.35 -5.17 6.33
CA GLU A 19 11.91 -6.30 7.15
C GLU A 19 11.64 -5.79 8.56
N ALA A 20 10.38 -5.80 8.96
CA ALA A 20 9.96 -5.63 10.35
C ALA A 20 8.69 -6.44 10.60
N ASP A 21 8.48 -6.81 11.85
CA ASP A 21 7.32 -7.57 12.29
C ASP A 21 6.35 -6.66 13.05
N GLU A 22 5.05 -6.92 12.93
CA GLU A 22 3.98 -6.16 13.58
C GLU A 22 3.92 -4.66 13.18
N VAL A 23 4.36 -4.32 11.97
CA VAL A 23 4.38 -2.93 11.47
C VAL A 23 3.36 -2.73 10.36
N ALA A 24 2.57 -1.66 10.46
CA ALA A 24 1.73 -1.16 9.38
C ALA A 24 2.12 0.28 9.05
N ILE A 25 2.32 0.57 7.75
CA ILE A 25 2.68 1.90 7.26
C ILE A 25 1.63 2.36 6.27
N ILE A 26 1.00 3.51 6.58
CA ILE A 26 0.11 4.19 5.65
C ILE A 26 0.96 4.90 4.59
N LEU A 27 0.80 4.51 3.33
CA LEU A 27 1.54 5.11 2.23
C LEU A 27 0.95 6.49 1.86
N PRO A 28 1.77 7.39 1.30
CA PRO A 28 1.27 8.65 0.79
C PRO A 28 0.16 8.44 -0.25
N ARG A 29 -1.00 9.07 -0.05
CA ARG A 29 -2.12 9.02 -0.98
C ARG A 29 -1.68 9.33 -2.41
N GLN A 30 -2.18 8.55 -3.38
CA GLN A 30 -1.99 8.83 -4.80
C GLN A 30 -2.49 10.24 -5.13
N ARG A 31 -1.58 11.05 -5.66
CA ARG A 31 -1.89 12.43 -6.05
C ARG A 31 -2.52 12.44 -7.43
N CYS A 32 -3.41 13.39 -7.68
CA CYS A 32 -4.13 13.54 -8.95
C CYS A 32 -5.10 12.38 -9.30
N SER A 33 -5.41 11.48 -8.36
CA SER A 33 -6.58 10.59 -8.46
C SER A 33 -7.79 11.25 -7.81
N SER A 34 -8.96 11.09 -8.40
CA SER A 34 -10.26 11.41 -7.79
C SER A 34 -10.75 10.29 -6.86
N GLU A 35 -10.15 9.10 -6.93
CA GLU A 35 -10.50 7.98 -6.07
C GLU A 35 -9.86 8.13 -4.69
N GLU A 36 -10.68 7.98 -3.66
CA GLU A 36 -10.24 7.96 -2.27
C GLU A 36 -9.84 6.53 -1.89
N LYS A 37 -8.64 6.12 -2.31
CA LYS A 37 -8.04 4.84 -1.94
C LYS A 37 -6.93 5.01 -0.92
N LEU A 38 -6.91 4.15 0.09
CA LEU A 38 -5.86 4.07 1.10
C LEU A 38 -4.95 2.89 0.78
N GLU A 39 -3.66 3.15 0.62
CA GLU A 39 -2.64 2.11 0.46
C GLU A 39 -1.89 1.93 1.77
N ILE A 40 -1.77 0.69 2.22
CA ILE A 40 -1.12 0.33 3.48
C ILE A 40 -0.12 -0.80 3.20
N MET A 41 1.11 -0.62 3.64
CA MET A 41 2.10 -1.69 3.68
C MET A 41 2.04 -2.36 5.05
N VAL A 42 1.59 -3.61 5.09
CA VAL A 42 1.54 -4.44 6.30
C VAL A 42 2.71 -5.42 6.26
N MET A 43 3.51 -5.45 7.33
CA MET A 43 4.66 -6.34 7.45
C MET A 43 4.48 -7.19 8.70
N LEU A 44 4.41 -8.50 8.48
CA LEU A 44 4.16 -9.53 9.49
C LEU A 44 5.05 -10.73 9.22
N ARG A 45 5.21 -11.60 10.21
CA ARG A 45 5.70 -12.96 9.98
C ARG A 45 4.85 -13.67 8.94
N ARG A 46 5.47 -14.64 8.26
CA ARG A 46 4.83 -15.42 7.20
C ARG A 46 3.52 -16.05 7.65
N ASP A 47 3.51 -16.68 8.82
CA ASP A 47 2.35 -17.44 9.30
C ASP A 47 1.16 -16.51 9.62
N ASP A 48 1.43 -15.31 10.14
CA ASP A 48 0.43 -14.28 10.41
C ASP A 48 -0.07 -13.63 9.12
N LEU A 49 0.84 -13.39 8.16
CA LEU A 49 0.49 -12.88 6.84
C LEU A 49 -0.43 -13.86 6.09
N GLU A 50 -0.10 -15.15 6.10
CA GLU A 50 -0.93 -16.21 5.50
C GLU A 50 -2.31 -16.29 6.17
N SER A 51 -2.34 -16.15 7.49
CA SER A 51 -3.61 -16.10 8.24
C SER A 51 -4.45 -14.88 7.86
N LEU A 52 -3.82 -13.71 7.71
CA LEU A 52 -4.48 -12.46 7.30
C LEU A 52 -5.00 -12.52 5.87
N GLU A 53 -4.26 -13.09 4.92
CA GLU A 53 -4.67 -13.26 3.53
C GLU A 53 -5.90 -14.17 3.37
N ASN A 54 -6.07 -15.11 4.30
CA ASN A 54 -7.21 -16.03 4.33
C ASN A 54 -8.38 -15.52 5.18
N ASP A 55 -8.23 -14.40 5.91
CA ASP A 55 -9.29 -13.85 6.74
C ASP A 55 -10.40 -13.21 5.90
N SER A 56 -11.64 -13.63 6.17
CA SER A 56 -12.80 -13.17 5.39
C SER A 56 -13.14 -11.70 5.64
N MET A 57 -12.91 -11.17 6.84
CA MET A 57 -13.16 -9.75 7.11
C MET A 57 -12.13 -8.88 6.41
N TRP A 58 -10.87 -9.28 6.45
CA TRP A 58 -9.78 -8.61 5.75
C TRP A 58 -10.03 -8.56 4.25
N ARG A 59 -10.43 -9.68 3.64
CA ARG A 59 -10.74 -9.75 2.21
C ARG A 59 -11.92 -8.86 1.78
N ASN A 60 -12.86 -8.59 2.68
CA ASN A 60 -13.96 -7.65 2.40
C ASN A 60 -13.53 -6.17 2.46
N LEU A 61 -12.40 -5.87 3.10
CA LEU A 61 -11.89 -4.51 3.27
C LEU A 61 -10.91 -4.09 2.16
N ILE A 62 -10.18 -5.05 1.59
CA ILE A 62 -9.27 -4.78 0.48
C ILE A 62 -10.07 -4.65 -0.82
N SER A 63 -9.86 -3.55 -1.54
CA SER A 63 -10.37 -3.42 -2.91
C SER A 63 -9.55 -4.33 -3.82
N GLU A 64 -10.20 -5.14 -4.66
CA GLU A 64 -9.51 -5.81 -5.76
C GLU A 64 -8.93 -4.72 -6.68
N ASP A 65 -7.62 -4.73 -6.88
CA ASP A 65 -7.01 -3.99 -7.98
C ASP A 65 -7.21 -4.81 -9.25
N ASP A 66 -7.98 -4.28 -10.21
CA ASP A 66 -8.03 -4.79 -11.59
C ASP A 66 -6.60 -4.80 -12.14
N ASN A 67 -6.06 -5.99 -12.40
CA ASN A 67 -4.75 -6.23 -12.99
C ASN A 67 -4.87 -6.37 -14.52
#